data_AF-A0A933YE20-F1
#
_entry.id   AF-A0A933YE20-F1
#
_cell.length_a   1.000
_cell.length_b   1.000
_cell.length_c   1.000
_cell.angle_alpha   90.00
_cell.angle_beta   90.00
_cell.angle_gamma   90.00
#
_symmetry.space_group_name_H-M   'P 1'
#
loop_
_entity.id
_entity.type
_entity.pdbx_description
1 polymer ?
#
loop_
_entity_poly.entity_id
_entity_poly.type
_entity_poly.pdbx_seq_one_letter_code
_entity_poly.pdbx_strand_id
1 'polypeptide(L)' 'MNEYIFVLGQARELCQAEVKSVLAREKIDYKLIFSSLEIFHISTSKPLDVEWMMQTLGGTIKIAEVLEKT' A
#
# COMPACT_ATOMS: atom_id res chain seq x y z
N MET A 1 -2.34 4.95 14.61
CA MET A 1 -2.77 4.21 13.39
C MET A 1 -1.71 4.46 12.35
N ASN A 2 -1.28 3.44 11.59
CA ASN A 2 -0.19 3.61 10.61
C ASN A 2 -0.80 3.75 9.23
N GLU A 3 -0.42 4.80 8.52
CA GLU A 3 -1.00 5.14 7.22
C GLU A 3 0.04 5.04 6.12
N TYR A 4 -0.37 4.44 5.01
CA TYR A 4 0.51 4.16 3.88
C TYR A 4 -0.17 4.54 2.58
N ILE A 5 0.58 5.21 1.72
CA ILE A 5 0.18 5.62 0.38
C ILE A 5 0.98 4.78 -0.62
N PHE A 6 0.26 3.98 -1.41
CA PHE A 6 0.81 3.25 -2.54
C PHE A 6 0.59 4.07 -3.81
N VAL A 7 1.68 4.45 -4.48
CA VAL A 7 1.65 5.10 -5.79
C VAL A 7 1.72 4.01 -6.86
N LEU A 8 0.65 3.90 -7.64
CA LEU A 8 0.44 2.85 -8.62
C LEU A 8 1.12 3.21 -9.96
N GLY A 9 1.71 2.21 -10.61
CA GLY A 9 2.35 2.36 -11.92
C GLY A 9 1.35 2.48 -13.08
N GLN A 10 1.86 2.47 -14.32
CA GLN A 10 1.06 2.64 -15.54
C GLN A 10 -0.08 1.60 -15.67
N ALA A 11 0.19 0.35 -15.27
CA ALA A 11 -0.81 -0.73 -15.19
C ALA A 11 -1.59 -0.65 -13.86
N ARG A 12 -2.35 0.43 -13.68
CA ARG A 12 -2.96 0.84 -12.40
C ARG A 12 -3.82 -0.24 -11.73
N GLU A 13 -4.77 -0.82 -12.48
CA GLU A 13 -5.66 -1.86 -11.96
C GLU A 13 -4.89 -3.10 -11.52
N LEU A 14 -3.86 -3.49 -12.30
CA LEU A 14 -2.98 -4.60 -11.96
C LEU A 14 -2.18 -4.31 -10.69
N CYS A 15 -1.59 -3.10 -10.59
CA CYS A 15 -0.86 -2.68 -9.40
C CYS A 15 -1.76 -2.71 -8.15
N GLN A 16 -3.00 -2.23 -8.26
CA GLN A 16 -3.93 -2.23 -7.13
C GLN A 16 -4.33 -3.66 -6.74
N ALA A 17 -4.58 -4.54 -7.72
CA ALA A 17 -4.87 -5.95 -7.47
C ALA A 17 -3.69 -6.65 -6.78
N GLU A 18 -2.46 -6.33 -7.20
CA GLU A 18 -1.24 -6.84 -6.61
C GLU A 18 -1.07 -6.41 -5.14
N VAL A 19 -1.23 -5.11 -4.86
CA VAL A 19 -1.20 -4.59 -3.47
C VAL A 19 -2.23 -5.31 -2.60
N LYS A 20 -3.48 -5.41 -3.08
CA LYS A 20 -4.56 -6.12 -2.36
C LYS A 20 -4.21 -7.60 -2.13
N SER A 21 -3.61 -8.26 -3.13
CA SER A 21 -3.21 -9.66 -3.04
C SER A 21 -2.11 -9.87 -2.01
N VAL A 22 -1.10 -9.01 -1.97
CA VAL A 22 -0.02 -9.08 -0.95
C VAL A 22 -0.59 -8.85 0.45
N LEU A 23 -1.41 -7.82 0.64
CA LEU A 23 -2.06 -7.55 1.94
C LEU A 23 -2.92 -8.73 2.41
N ALA A 24 -3.69 -9.35 1.49
CA ALA A 24 -4.51 -10.52 1.80
C ALA A 24 -3.66 -11.76 2.14
N ARG A 25 -2.60 -12.02 1.38
CA ARG A 25 -1.69 -13.17 1.59
C ARG A 25 -1.03 -13.12 2.97
N GLU A 26 -0.59 -11.93 3.36
CA GLU A 26 0.06 -11.70 4.67
C GLU A 26 -0.95 -11.49 5.81
N LYS A 27 -2.26 -11.60 5.52
CA LYS A 27 -3.36 -11.40 6.49
C LYS A 27 -3.27 -10.06 7.21
N ILE A 28 -2.97 -9.01 6.44
CA ILE A 28 -2.90 -7.64 6.92
C ILE A 28 -4.27 -7.01 6.79
N ASP A 29 -4.92 -6.81 7.93
CA ASP A 29 -6.15 -6.02 7.99
C ASP A 29 -5.85 -4.54 7.75
N TYR A 30 -6.61 -3.93 6.84
CA TYR A 30 -6.49 -2.51 6.53
C TYR A 30 -7.85 -1.85 6.35
N LYS A 31 -7.91 -0.56 6.66
CA LYS A 31 -9.02 0.33 6.35
C LYS A 31 -8.64 1.17 5.13
N LEU A 32 -9.48 1.18 4.10
CA LEU A 32 -9.29 2.09 2.97
C LEU A 32 -9.59 3.52 3.41
N ILE A 33 -8.64 4.43 3.23
CA ILE A 33 -8.83 5.87 3.46
C ILE A 33 -9.26 6.53 2.14
N PHE A 34 -8.48 6.28 1.09
CA PHE A 34 -8.71 6.87 -0.22
C PHE A 34 -8.18 5.96 -1.33
N SER A 35 -8.83 5.96 -2.49
CA SER A 35 -8.33 5.29 -3.69
C SER A 35 -8.68 6.11 -4.92
N SER A 36 -7.71 6.23 -5.81
CA SER A 36 -7.86 6.75 -7.17
C SER A 36 -7.15 5.83 -8.16
N LEU A 37 -7.08 6.26 -9.41
CA LEU A 37 -6.32 5.58 -10.46
C LEU A 37 -4.82 5.46 -10.13
N GLU A 38 -4.24 6.43 -9.43
CA GLU A 38 -2.79 6.49 -9.20
C GLU A 38 -2.39 6.25 -7.75
N ILE A 39 -3.36 6.32 -6.84
CA ILE A 39 -3.12 6.29 -5.40
C ILE A 39 -4.01 5.24 -4.75
N PHE A 40 -3.42 4.42 -3.89
CA PHE A 40 -4.14 3.55 -2.97
C PHE A 40 -3.66 3.84 -1.55
N HIS A 41 -4.51 4.48 -0.74
CA HIS A 41 -4.17 4.97 0.60
C HIS A 41 -4.95 4.21 1.66
N ILE A 42 -4.21 3.57 2.55
CA ILE A 42 -4.76 2.69 3.58
C ILE A 42 -4.24 3.04 4.96
N SER A 43 -5.04 2.70 5.97
CA SER A 43 -4.64 2.65 7.37
C SER A 43 -4.56 1.20 7.83
N THR A 44 -3.58 0.89 8.66
CA THR A 44 -3.36 -0.43 9.24
C THR A 44 -3.22 -0.32 10.76
N SER A 45 -3.61 -1.39 11.46
CA SER A 45 -3.49 -1.47 12.92
C SER A 45 -2.07 -1.78 13.39
N LYS A 46 -1.25 -2.39 12.53
CA LYS A 46 0.15 -2.77 12.78
C LYS A 46 1.04 -2.16 11.69
N PRO A 47 2.31 -1.81 11.99
CA PRO A 47 3.22 -1.30 10.98
C PRO A 47 3.42 -2.30 9.84
N LEU A 48 3.61 -1.79 8.63
CA LEU A 48 3.99 -2.60 7.48
C LEU A 48 5.51 -2.75 7.42
N ASP A 49 5.98 -3.92 7.02
CA ASP A 49 7.37 -4.09 6.59
C ASP A 49 7.51 -3.55 5.16
N VAL A 50 7.75 -2.23 5.07
CA VAL A 50 7.80 -1.51 3.79
C VAL A 50 8.91 -2.03 2.89
N GLU A 51 10.07 -2.38 3.47
CA GLU A 51 11.21 -2.87 2.71
C GLU A 51 10.90 -4.22 2.05
N TRP A 52 10.35 -5.16 2.81
CA TRP A 52 9.90 -6.44 2.27
C TRP A 52 8.77 -6.28 1.25
N MET A 53 7.80 -5.39 1.51
CA MET A 53 6.72 -5.13 0.57
C MET A 53 7.22 -4.55 -0.76
N MET A 54 8.20 -3.65 -0.73
CA MET A 54 8.81 -3.10 -1.94
C MET A 54 9.57 -4.16 -2.76
N GLN A 55 10.11 -5.19 -2.12
CA GLN A 55 10.75 -6.32 -2.82
C GLN A 55 9.72 -7.32 -3.38
N THR A 56 8.54 -7.40 -2.76
CA THR A 56 7.47 -8.33 -3.14
C THR A 56 6.57 -7.77 -4.23
N LEU A 57 6.29 -6.48 -4.18
CA LEU A 57 5.47 -5.77 -5.17
C LEU A 57 6.29 -5.47 -6.43
N GLY A 58 5.62 -5.39 -7.58
CA GLY A 58 6.22 -4.99 -8.83
C GLY A 58 6.91 -3.64 -8.71
N GLY A 59 8.11 -3.52 -9.30
CA GLY A 59 9.02 -2.38 -9.15
C GLY A 59 8.50 -1.01 -9.63
N THR A 60 7.27 -0.94 -10.14
CA THR A 60 6.58 0.31 -10.46
C THR A 60 5.76 0.88 -9.31
N ILE A 61 5.50 0.10 -8.26
CA ILE A 61 4.74 0.55 -7.09
C ILE A 61 5.69 1.20 -6.09
N LYS A 62 5.38 2.42 -5.66
CA LYS A 62 6.11 3.11 -4.59
C LYS A 62 5.24 3.16 -3.34
N ILE A 63 5.88 3.13 -2.17
CA ILE A 63 5.19 3.18 -0.88
C ILE A 63 5.71 4.40 -0.11
N ALA A 64 4.80 5.19 0.45
CA ALA A 64 5.11 6.27 1.38
C ALA A 64 4.37 6.05 2.70
N GLU A 65 5.07 6.26 3.81
CA GLU A 65 4.49 6.27 5.15
C GLU A 65 4.07 7.69 5.52
N VAL A 66 2.86 7.84 6.05
CA VAL A 66 2.34 9.13 6.50
C VAL A 66 2.78 9.34 7.95
N LEU A 67 3.71 10.27 8.14
CA LEU A 67 4.13 10.71 9.46
C LEU A 67 3.28 11.93 9.86
N GLU A 68 2.39 11.78 10.83
CA GLU A 68 1.77 12.96 11.45
C GLU A 68 2.85 13.75 12.19
N LYS A 69 3.14 14.97 11.71
CA LYS A 69 3.90 15.95 12.49
C LYS A 69 2.98 16.49 13.58
N THR A 70 3.21 16.03 14.81
CA THR A 70 2.78 16.73 16.02
C THR A 70 3.51 18.06 16.16
#